data_AF-A0A345CY34-F1
#
_entry.id   AF-A0A345CY34-F1
#
_cell.length_a   1.000
_cell.length_b   1.000
_cell.length_c   1.000
_cell.angle_alpha   90.00
_cell.angle_beta   90.00
_cell.angle_gamma   90.00
#
_symmetry.space_group_name_H-M   'P 1'
#
loop_
_entity.id
_entity.type
_entity.pdbx_description
1 polymer ?
#
loop_
_entity_poly.entity_id
_entity_poly.type
_entity_poly.pdbx_seq_one_letter_code
_entity_poly.pdbx_strand_id
1 'polypeptide(L)'
;MFIERLKKSGFPHSKIVRYIWLFCVGYYIKYYLTQSKTELIDRFTIITMLSNALKSSTPRVIIKLGYEHEITFFFRFMIHYVIDNEEEAEDIYREERAKYEKVTLGNQLQSSRKKSKGQRI
;
A
#
# COMPACT_ATOMS: atom_id res chain seq x y z
N MET A 1 -16.00 -15.32 -4.68
CA MET A 1 -15.09 -14.33 -4.02
C MET A 1 -15.58 -12.88 -4.23
N PHE A 2 -15.20 -11.89 -3.39
CA PHE A 2 -15.58 -10.47 -3.58
C PHE A 2 -15.14 -9.91 -4.94
N ILE A 3 -13.93 -10.24 -5.39
CA ILE A 3 -13.39 -9.87 -6.70
C ILE A 3 -14.21 -10.47 -7.84
N GLU A 4 -14.66 -11.72 -7.72
CA GLU A 4 -15.53 -12.34 -8.73
C GLU A 4 -16.91 -11.69 -8.79
N ARG A 5 -17.44 -11.25 -7.64
CA ARG A 5 -18.70 -10.50 -7.59
C ARG A 5 -18.55 -9.13 -8.29
N LEU A 6 -17.41 -8.45 -8.11
CA LEU A 6 -17.05 -7.22 -8.82
C LEU A 6 -16.85 -7.44 -10.32
N LYS A 7 -16.22 -8.54 -10.73
CA LYS A 7 -16.11 -8.91 -12.15
C LYS A 7 -17.49 -9.16 -12.78
N LYS A 8 -18.37 -9.86 -12.06
CA LYS A 8 -19.75 -10.12 -12.51
C LYS A 8 -20.62 -8.87 -12.59
N SER A 9 -20.29 -7.80 -11.87
CA SER A 9 -21.04 -6.54 -11.92
C SER A 9 -20.66 -5.65 -13.11
N GLY A 10 -19.86 -6.14 -14.07
CA GLY A 10 -19.40 -5.36 -15.23
C GLY A 10 -18.40 -4.26 -14.85
N PHE A 11 -17.85 -4.30 -13.64
CA PHE A 11 -16.89 -3.30 -13.21
C PHE A 11 -15.56 -3.50 -13.94
N PRO A 12 -14.94 -2.44 -14.51
CA PRO A 12 -13.73 -2.58 -15.31
C PRO A 12 -12.62 -3.26 -14.53
N HIS A 13 -12.08 -4.37 -15.08
CA HIS A 13 -11.06 -5.14 -14.38
C HIS A 13 -9.83 -4.28 -14.04
N SER A 14 -9.39 -3.43 -14.97
CA SER A 14 -8.30 -2.47 -14.77
C SER A 14 -8.51 -1.56 -13.56
N LYS A 15 -9.74 -1.07 -13.33
CA LYS A 15 -10.06 -0.25 -12.14
C LYS A 15 -9.97 -1.05 -10.85
N ILE A 16 -10.40 -2.32 -10.84
CA ILE A 16 -10.28 -3.19 -9.67
C ILE A 16 -8.81 -3.34 -9.29
N VAL A 17 -7.97 -3.65 -10.28
CA VAL A 17 -6.53 -3.83 -10.06
C VAL A 17 -5.89 -2.55 -9.54
N ARG A 18 -6.21 -1.39 -10.14
CA ARG A 18 -5.74 -0.09 -9.68
C ARG A 18 -6.16 0.23 -8.24
N TYR A 19 -7.41 -0.04 -7.86
CA TYR A 19 -7.87 0.21 -6.48
C TYR A 19 -7.23 -0.73 -5.46
N ILE A 20 -7.01 -1.99 -5.83
CA ILE A 20 -6.28 -2.93 -4.99
C ILE A 20 -4.83 -2.47 -4.82
N TRP A 21 -4.19 -2.02 -5.90
CA TRP A 21 -2.85 -1.47 -5.85
C TRP A 21 -2.76 -0.25 -4.92
N LEU A 22 -3.67 0.71 -5.07
CA LEU A 22 -3.80 1.87 -4.18
C LEU A 22 -3.94 1.47 -2.71
N PHE A 23 -4.72 0.43 -2.42
CA PHE A 23 -4.86 -0.09 -1.06
C PHE A 23 -3.52 -0.63 -0.52
N CYS A 24 -2.80 -1.44 -1.30
CA CYS A 24 -1.49 -1.97 -0.92
C CYS A 24 -0.47 -0.86 -0.65
N VAL A 25 -0.40 0.13 -1.56
CA VAL A 25 0.49 1.30 -1.45
C VAL A 25 0.18 2.10 -0.19
N GLY A 26 -1.10 2.47 0.01
CA GLY A 26 -1.51 3.26 1.16
C GLY A 26 -1.24 2.55 2.50
N TYR A 27 -1.46 1.24 2.56
CA TYR A 27 -1.14 0.43 3.74
C TYR A 27 0.37 0.45 4.04
N TYR A 28 1.20 0.23 3.02
CA TYR A 28 2.64 0.23 3.20
C TYR A 28 3.18 1.59 3.65
N ILE A 29 2.76 2.66 2.98
CA ILE A 29 3.17 4.03 3.35
C ILE A 29 2.77 4.33 4.79
N LYS A 30 1.57 3.96 5.21
CA LYS A 30 1.08 4.28 6.56
C LYS A 30 1.83 3.53 7.68
N TYR A 31 2.16 2.26 7.46
CA TYR A 31 2.64 1.39 8.54
C TYR A 31 4.12 1.03 8.46
N TYR A 32 4.72 1.09 7.27
CA TYR A 32 6.09 0.64 7.03
C TYR A 32 7.03 1.77 6.60
N LEU A 33 6.50 2.93 6.19
CA LEU A 33 7.33 4.12 5.97
C LEU A 33 7.67 4.77 7.32
N THR A 34 8.65 4.20 8.03
CA THR A 34 9.33 4.89 9.12
C THR A 34 10.18 6.02 8.55
N GLN A 35 10.16 7.18 9.24
CA GLN A 35 10.58 8.53 8.81
C GLN A 35 11.99 8.74 8.21
N SER A 36 12.77 7.71 7.88
CA SER A 36 14.22 7.85 7.66
C SER A 36 14.78 7.33 6.34
N LYS A 37 13.96 6.99 5.34
CA LYS A 37 14.50 6.49 4.06
C LYS A 37 14.08 7.33 2.86
N THR A 38 14.98 8.22 2.47
CA THR A 38 15.15 8.80 1.13
C THR A 38 15.58 7.73 0.10
N GLU A 39 15.11 6.49 0.25
CA GLU A 39 15.36 5.46 -0.76
C GLU A 39 14.42 5.75 -1.94
N LEU A 40 15.02 5.87 -3.13
CA LEU A 40 14.30 5.80 -4.39
C LEU A 40 13.55 4.46 -4.40
N ILE A 41 12.22 4.54 -4.50
CA ILE A 41 11.39 3.35 -4.58
C ILE A 41 11.42 2.93 -6.05
N ASP A 42 12.17 1.87 -6.29
CA ASP A 42 12.24 1.13 -7.53
C ASP A 42 11.19 -0.02 -7.48
N ARG A 43 10.76 -0.52 -8.65
CA ARG A 43 9.89 -1.71 -8.78
C ARG A 43 10.32 -2.86 -7.87
N PHE A 44 11.62 -3.04 -7.67
CA PHE A 44 12.15 -4.10 -6.80
C PHE A 44 11.72 -3.92 -5.36
N THR A 45 11.70 -2.69 -4.85
CA THR A 45 11.23 -2.39 -3.49
C THR A 45 9.75 -2.71 -3.34
N ILE A 46 8.93 -2.42 -4.35
CA ILE A 46 7.52 -2.77 -4.39
C ILE A 46 7.34 -4.30 -4.40
N ILE A 47 8.08 -5.01 -5.24
CA ILE A 47 8.02 -6.48 -5.32
C ILE A 47 8.48 -7.10 -4.00
N THR A 48 9.54 -6.58 -3.37
CA THR A 48 10.01 -7.02 -2.06
C THR A 48 8.95 -6.79 -0.98
N MET A 49 8.27 -5.63 -0.98
CA MET A 49 7.16 -5.35 -0.08
C MET A 49 6.04 -6.39 -0.22
N LEU A 50 5.56 -6.64 -1.44
CA LEU A 50 4.49 -7.61 -1.70
C LEU A 50 4.92 -9.03 -1.32
N SER A 51 6.16 -9.39 -1.62
CA SER A 51 6.73 -10.71 -1.27
C SER A 51 6.85 -10.89 0.24
N ASN A 52 7.25 -9.85 0.97
CA ASN A 52 7.32 -9.88 2.43
C ASN A 52 5.93 -9.94 3.05
N ALA A 53 4.95 -9.23 2.49
CA ALA A 53 3.56 -9.32 2.92
C ALA A 53 3.01 -10.75 2.73
N LEU A 54 3.25 -11.36 1.57
CA LEU A 54 2.89 -12.76 1.30
C LEU A 54 3.54 -13.74 2.28
N LYS A 55 4.85 -13.59 2.54
CA LYS A 55 5.58 -14.45 3.48
C LYS A 55 5.13 -14.26 4.94
N SER A 56 4.75 -13.05 5.32
CA SER A 56 4.38 -12.70 6.69
C SER A 56 2.90 -12.86 7.00
N SER A 57 2.03 -13.09 6.00
CA SER A 57 0.65 -13.55 6.21
C SER A 57 0.70 -14.79 7.08
N THR A 58 0.34 -14.62 8.35
CA THR A 58 0.65 -15.59 9.39
C THR A 58 -0.03 -16.92 9.05
N PRO A 59 0.61 -18.08 9.31
CA PRO A 59 -0.04 -19.38 9.21
C PRO A 59 -1.39 -19.40 9.95
N ARG A 60 -1.53 -18.64 11.05
CA ARG A 60 -2.81 -18.47 11.75
C ARG A 60 -3.91 -17.82 10.93
N VAL A 61 -3.63 -16.83 10.08
CA VAL A 61 -4.64 -16.18 9.21
C VAL A 61 -5.02 -17.12 8.08
N ILE A 62 -4.01 -17.74 7.47
CA ILE A 62 -4.17 -18.69 6.37
C ILE A 62 -4.95 -19.93 6.81
N ILE A 63 -4.53 -20.58 7.89
CA ILE A 63 -5.13 -21.80 8.44
C ILE A 63 -6.52 -21.52 9.02
N LYS A 64 -6.74 -20.39 9.70
CA LYS A 64 -8.02 -20.09 10.34
C LYS A 64 -9.11 -19.66 9.35
N LEU A 65 -8.73 -19.08 8.21
CA LEU A 65 -9.69 -18.62 7.20
C LEU A 65 -9.77 -19.56 5.99
N GLY A 66 -8.80 -20.47 5.80
CA GLY A 66 -8.77 -21.41 4.68
C GLY A 66 -8.45 -20.76 3.33
N TYR A 67 -7.90 -19.54 3.30
CA TYR A 67 -7.69 -18.74 2.08
C TYR A 67 -6.24 -18.76 1.56
N GLU A 68 -5.51 -19.85 1.77
CA GLU A 68 -4.09 -19.95 1.39
C GLU A 68 -3.86 -19.69 -0.10
N HIS A 69 -4.64 -20.39 -0.94
CA HIS A 69 -4.52 -20.31 -2.38
C HIS A 69 -4.92 -18.93 -2.90
N GLU A 70 -5.97 -18.35 -2.31
CA GLU A 70 -6.52 -17.05 -2.65
C GLU A 70 -5.55 -15.90 -2.34
N ILE A 71 -4.92 -15.94 -1.16
CA ILE A 71 -3.92 -14.94 -0.76
C ILE A 71 -2.68 -15.06 -1.63
N THR A 72 -2.22 -16.29 -1.87
CA THR A 72 -1.07 -16.54 -2.75
C THR A 72 -1.34 -16.07 -4.18
N PHE A 73 -2.51 -16.39 -4.72
CA PHE A 73 -2.93 -15.95 -6.04
C PHE A 73 -3.03 -14.42 -6.13
N PHE A 74 -3.59 -13.79 -5.09
CA PHE A 74 -3.70 -12.34 -5.00
C PHE A 74 -2.33 -11.65 -5.06
N PHE A 75 -1.38 -12.06 -4.21
CA PHE A 75 -0.06 -11.45 -4.19
C PHE A 75 0.72 -11.72 -5.47
N ARG A 76 0.62 -12.94 -6.02
CA ARG A 76 1.25 -13.27 -7.30
C ARG A 76 0.69 -12.42 -8.44
N PHE A 77 -0.62 -12.27 -8.51
CA PHE A 77 -1.29 -11.41 -9.48
C PHE A 77 -0.82 -9.96 -9.34
N MET A 78 -0.64 -9.46 -8.12
CA MET A 78 -0.19 -8.09 -7.90
C MET A 78 1.27 -7.87 -8.27
N ILE A 79 2.14 -8.85 -8.03
CA ILE A 79 3.52 -8.82 -8.50
C ILE A 79 3.56 -8.75 -10.03
N HIS A 80 2.78 -9.58 -10.73
CA HIS A 80 2.69 -9.53 -12.19
C HIS A 80 2.17 -8.18 -12.70
N TYR A 81 1.14 -7.60 -12.07
CA TYR A 81 0.65 -6.28 -12.44
C TYR A 81 1.75 -5.21 -12.35
N VAL A 82 2.54 -5.20 -11.28
CA VAL A 82 3.65 -4.25 -11.11
C VAL A 82 4.73 -4.46 -12.17
N ILE A 83 5.03 -5.72 -12.51
CA ILE A 83 6.01 -6.05 -13.57
C ILE A 83 5.51 -5.57 -14.94
N ASP A 84 4.24 -5.81 -15.25
CA ASP A 84 3.66 -5.51 -16.56
C ASP A 84 3.34 -4.01 -16.73
N ASN A 85 3.23 -3.25 -15.65
CA ASN A 85 2.81 -1.83 -15.64
C ASN A 85 3.75 -0.99 -14.75
N GLU A 86 5.05 -1.19 -14.90
CA GLU A 86 6.10 -0.62 -14.05
C GLU A 86 5.94 0.89 -13.83
N GLU A 87 5.87 1.67 -14.91
CA GLU A 87 5.79 3.14 -14.84
C GLU A 87 4.54 3.60 -14.09
N GLU A 88 3.36 3.05 -14.41
CA GLU A 88 2.10 3.40 -13.74
C GLU A 88 2.14 3.01 -12.25
N ALA A 89 2.68 1.83 -11.93
CA ALA A 89 2.73 1.34 -10.56
C ALA A 89 3.62 2.23 -9.68
N GLU A 90 4.78 2.63 -10.21
CA GLU A 90 5.70 3.55 -9.54
C GLU A 90 5.14 4.96 -9.40
N ASP A 91 4.51 5.49 -10.45
CA ASP A 91 3.90 6.83 -10.42
C ASP A 91 2.82 6.92 -9.35
N ILE A 92 1.92 5.92 -9.28
CA ILE A 92 0.90 5.84 -8.24
C ILE A 92 1.56 5.82 -6.85
N TYR A 93 2.63 5.04 -6.68
CA TYR A 93 3.36 5.01 -5.42
C TYR A 93 3.93 6.40 -5.05
N ARG A 94 4.61 7.06 -6.00
CA ARG A 94 5.23 8.38 -5.80
C ARG A 94 4.18 9.42 -5.43
N GLU A 95 3.06 9.46 -6.13
CA GLU A 95 1.96 10.38 -5.85
C GLU A 95 1.37 10.18 -4.46
N GLU A 96 1.03 8.94 -4.10
CA GLU A 96 0.43 8.64 -2.79
C GLU A 96 1.41 8.91 -1.64
N ARG A 97 2.70 8.66 -1.84
CA ARG A 97 3.76 9.02 -0.88
C ARG A 97 3.83 10.53 -0.69
N ALA A 98 3.87 11.31 -1.76
CA ALA A 98 3.93 12.77 -1.69
C ALA A 98 2.69 13.33 -0.96
N LYS A 99 1.50 12.78 -1.22
CA LYS A 99 0.26 13.13 -0.49
C LYS A 99 0.39 12.83 1.00
N TYR A 100 0.88 11.66 1.37
CA TYR A 100 1.06 11.24 2.76
C TYR A 100 2.09 12.09 3.50
N GLU A 101 3.24 12.37 2.88
CA GLU A 101 4.29 13.22 3.45
C GLU A 101 3.77 14.63 3.70
N LYS A 102 3.05 15.22 2.75
CA LYS A 102 2.42 16.55 2.90
C LYS A 102 1.47 16.59 4.10
N VAL A 103 0.63 15.58 4.27
CA VAL A 103 -0.30 15.48 5.41
C VAL A 103 0.45 15.31 6.73
N THR A 104 1.47 14.45 6.74
CA THR A 104 2.27 14.16 7.95
C THR A 104 3.04 15.40 8.41
N LEU A 105 3.71 16.10 7.49
CA LEU A 105 4.39 17.38 7.76
C LEU A 105 3.43 18.45 8.25
N GLY A 106 2.24 18.55 7.62
CA GLY A 106 1.19 19.47 8.07
C GLY A 106 0.76 19.20 9.53
N ASN A 107 0.56 17.94 9.88
CA ASN A 107 0.20 17.53 11.25
C ASN A 107 1.34 17.81 12.25
N GLN A 108 2.61 17.61 11.85
CA GLN A 108 3.77 17.95 12.67
C GLN A 108 3.88 19.47 12.93
N LEU A 109 3.70 20.29 11.91
CA LEU A 109 3.72 21.76 12.05
C LEU A 109 2.58 22.27 12.96
N GLN A 110 1.39 21.67 12.84
CA GLN A 110 0.25 22.01 13.70
C GLN A 110 0.49 21.60 15.16
N SER A 111 1.07 20.41 15.40
CA SER A 111 1.37 19.96 16.76
C SER A 111 2.47 20.80 17.42
N SER A 112 3.50 21.19 16.67
CA SER A 112 4.55 22.12 17.14
C SER A 112 4.01 23.53 17.47
N ARG A 113 3.11 24.07 16.63
CA ARG A 113 2.43 25.36 16.94
C ARG A 113 1.52 25.28 18.16
N LYS A 114 0.86 24.14 18.41
CA LYS A 114 0.05 23.93 19.63
C LYS A 114 0.93 23.85 20.88
N LYS A 115 2.11 23.19 20.80
CA LYS A 115 3.08 23.15 21.91
C LYS A 115 3.63 24.55 22.25
N SER A 116 3.97 25.38 21.26
CA SER A 116 4.53 26.72 21.54
C SER A 116 3.49 27.69 22.14
N LYS A 117 2.20 27.47 21.89
CA LYS A 117 1.12 28.28 22.49
C LYS A 117 0.76 27.84 23.92
N GLY A 118 1.03 26.59 24.30
CA GLY A 118 0.79 26.08 25.66
C GLY A 118 1.88 26.42 26.69
N GLN A 119 3.02 26.95 26.25
CA GLN A 119 4.17 27.29 27.09
C GLN A 119 4.25 28.77 27.49
N ARG A 120 3.23 29.57 27.15
CA ARG A 120 3.06 30.96 27.61
C ARG A 120 2.01 31.00 28.72
N ILE A 121 2.35 30.53 29.92
CA ILE A 121 1.67 30.85 31.17
C ILE A 121 2.75 31.00 32.23
#